data_AF-A0A139DFN1-F1
#
_entry.id   AF-A0A139DFN1-F1
#
_cell.length_a   1.000
_cell.length_b   1.000
_cell.length_c   1.000
_cell.angle_alpha   90.00
_cell.angle_beta   90.00
_cell.angle_gamma   90.00
#
_symmetry.space_group_name_H-M   'P 1'
#
loop_
_entity.id
_entity.type
_entity.pdbx_description
1 polymer ?
#
loop_
_entity_poly.entity_id
_entity_poly.type
_entity_poly.pdbx_seq_one_letter_code
_entity_poly.pdbx_strand_id
1 'polypeptide(L)'
;MDFRHGFDVTQQVGPNYLGGQLTADGRVTIHVTHRLGALVVLAYFTVLLVALWRQRRETGLSGPLKWVAAALVLQVCLGLANVLLHIPLTIAVAHNAMGALLLVSVVHLIWRHHQLPEPRAS
;
A
#
# COMPACT_ATOMS: atom_id res chain seq x y z
N MET A 1 -6.66 5.86 -22.92
CA MET A 1 -7.12 5.66 -21.52
C MET A 1 -8.61 5.39 -21.56
N ASP A 2 -9.03 4.16 -21.28
CA ASP A 2 -10.44 3.78 -21.22
C ASP A 2 -10.77 3.30 -19.79
N PHE A 3 -11.33 4.20 -18.99
CA PHE A 3 -11.72 3.92 -17.61
C PHE A 3 -12.91 2.97 -17.50
N ARG A 4 -13.78 2.94 -18.52
CA ARG A 4 -14.97 2.06 -18.52
C ARG A 4 -14.55 0.61 -18.68
N HIS A 5 -13.63 0.34 -19.61
CA HIS A 5 -13.05 -1.01 -19.76
C HIS A 5 -12.06 -1.35 -18.65
N GLY A 6 -11.26 -0.38 -18.18
CA GLY A 6 -10.24 -0.61 -17.13
C GLY A 6 -10.82 -0.95 -15.75
N PHE A 7 -12.07 -0.57 -15.47
CA PHE A 7 -12.76 -0.83 -14.20
C PHE A 7 -14.09 -1.58 -14.38
N ASP A 8 -14.25 -2.32 -15.46
CA ASP A 8 -15.39 -3.23 -15.62
C ASP A 8 -15.23 -4.45 -14.70
N VAL A 9 -15.85 -4.37 -13.53
CA VAL A 9 -15.84 -5.44 -12.50
C VAL A 9 -16.62 -6.68 -12.98
N THR A 10 -17.46 -6.53 -14.01
CA THR A 10 -18.29 -7.61 -14.58
C THR A 10 -17.62 -8.33 -15.76
N GLN A 11 -16.38 -7.96 -16.08
CA GLN A 11 -15.62 -8.58 -17.16
C GLN A 11 -15.49 -10.10 -16.94
N GLN A 12 -16.07 -10.89 -17.84
CA GLN A 12 -16.02 -12.35 -17.77
C GLN A 12 -14.59 -12.83 -18.00
N VAL A 13 -14.01 -13.57 -17.05
CA VAL A 13 -12.67 -14.17 -17.16
C VAL A 13 -12.68 -15.19 -18.31
N GLY A 14 -12.25 -14.77 -19.50
CA GLY A 14 -12.13 -15.63 -20.67
C GLY A 14 -10.89 -16.53 -20.60
N PRO A 15 -10.72 -17.47 -21.54
CA PRO A 15 -9.60 -18.42 -21.57
C PRO A 15 -8.21 -17.76 -21.73
N ASN A 16 -8.14 -16.44 -21.89
CA ASN A 16 -6.94 -15.65 -22.16
C ASN A 16 -6.46 -14.84 -20.92
N TYR A 17 -6.24 -15.56 -19.82
CA TYR A 17 -5.70 -15.04 -18.55
C TYR A 17 -4.32 -14.35 -18.67
N LEU A 18 -3.59 -14.55 -19.79
CA LEU A 18 -2.25 -14.02 -20.03
C LEU A 18 -2.18 -12.75 -20.89
N GLY A 19 -3.31 -12.16 -21.31
CA GLY A 19 -3.24 -10.83 -21.98
C GLY A 19 -4.33 -10.47 -22.98
N GLY A 20 -5.45 -11.19 -23.04
CA GLY A 20 -6.39 -11.09 -24.16
C GLY A 20 -7.84 -10.73 -23.83
N GLN A 21 -8.08 -9.87 -22.83
CA GLN A 21 -9.41 -9.25 -22.62
C GLN A 21 -9.32 -7.77 -22.23
N LEU A 22 -8.36 -7.39 -21.40
CA LEU A 22 -8.11 -5.98 -21.10
C LEU A 22 -7.27 -5.36 -22.23
N THR A 23 -7.80 -4.37 -22.93
CA THR A 23 -7.05 -3.63 -23.97
C THR A 23 -5.76 -3.03 -23.37
N ALA A 24 -4.75 -2.76 -24.20
CA ALA A 24 -3.53 -2.09 -23.75
C ALA A 24 -3.86 -0.77 -23.00
N ASP A 25 -4.83 -0.03 -23.51
CA ASP A 25 -5.39 1.18 -22.90
C ASP A 25 -6.04 0.95 -21.53
N GLY A 26 -6.77 -0.16 -21.35
CA GLY A 26 -7.35 -0.54 -20.06
C GLY A 26 -6.26 -0.85 -19.02
N ARG A 27 -5.19 -1.58 -19.41
CA ARG A 27 -4.06 -1.87 -18.52
C ARG A 27 -3.33 -0.61 -18.08
N VAL A 28 -3.09 0.31 -19.00
CA VAL A 28 -2.47 1.61 -18.69
C VAL A 28 -3.34 2.39 -17.70
N THR A 29 -4.66 2.35 -17.87
CA THR A 29 -5.60 3.05 -16.99
C THR A 29 -5.55 2.51 -15.55
N ILE A 30 -5.50 1.18 -15.38
CA ILE A 30 -5.30 0.55 -14.06
C ILE A 30 -3.96 0.96 -13.45
N HIS A 31 -2.86 0.89 -14.22
CA HIS A 31 -1.54 1.25 -13.71
C HIS A 31 -1.44 2.73 -13.28
N VAL A 32 -2.02 3.65 -14.04
CA VAL A 32 -2.03 5.07 -13.67
C VAL A 32 -2.88 5.31 -12.42
N THR A 33 -4.06 4.69 -12.35
CA THR A 33 -4.92 4.82 -11.16
C THR A 33 -4.25 4.23 -9.92
N HIS A 34 -3.58 3.09 -10.05
CA HIS A 34 -2.81 2.49 -8.97
C HIS A 34 -1.68 3.40 -8.50
N ARG A 35 -0.92 4.02 -9.41
CA ARG A 35 0.13 4.99 -9.06
C ARG A 35 -0.43 6.19 -8.31
N LEU A 36 -1.56 6.72 -8.76
CA LEU A 36 -2.23 7.83 -8.08
C LEU A 36 -2.68 7.42 -6.67
N GLY A 37 -3.32 6.26 -6.52
CA GLY A 37 -3.70 5.70 -5.23
C GLY A 37 -2.49 5.49 -4.31
N ALA A 38 -1.37 5.00 -4.83
CA ALA A 38 -0.13 4.83 -4.09
C ALA A 38 0.42 6.16 -3.56
N LEU A 39 0.34 7.25 -4.33
CA LEU A 39 0.73 8.59 -3.88
C LEU A 39 -0.16 9.10 -2.74
N VAL A 40 -1.47 8.89 -2.83
CA VAL A 40 -2.42 9.27 -1.76
C VAL A 40 -2.12 8.49 -0.48
N VAL A 41 -1.93 7.17 -0.58
CA VAL A 41 -1.58 6.30 0.56
C VAL A 41 -0.24 6.72 1.17
N LEU A 42 0.77 7.00 0.35
CA LEU A 42 2.08 7.46 0.82
C LEU A 42 1.96 8.78 1.59
N ALA A 43 1.27 9.77 1.03
CA ALA A 43 1.06 11.06 1.68
C ALA A 43 0.34 10.92 3.03
N TYR A 44 -0.74 10.13 3.06
CA TYR A 44 -1.48 9.83 4.28
C TYR A 44 -0.59 9.19 5.36
N PHE A 45 0.15 8.13 5.00
CA PHE A 45 1.03 7.46 5.97
C PHE A 45 2.19 8.33 6.42
N THR A 46 2.76 9.18 5.55
CA THR A 46 3.76 10.15 5.97
C THR A 46 3.21 11.08 7.05
N VAL A 47 2.03 11.66 6.84
CA VAL A 47 1.38 12.54 7.83
C VAL A 47 1.08 11.78 9.12
N LEU A 48 0.49 10.59 9.03
CA LEU A 48 0.17 9.74 10.18
C LEU A 48 1.41 9.39 11.01
N LEU A 49 2.48 8.92 10.34
CA LEU A 49 3.72 8.56 11.00
C LEU A 49 4.37 9.78 11.66
N VAL A 50 4.39 10.94 11.01
CA VAL A 50 4.91 12.18 11.61
C VAL A 50 4.10 12.58 12.85
N ALA A 51 2.77 12.52 12.78
CA ALA A 51 1.89 12.86 13.91
C ALA A 51 2.14 11.93 15.11
N LEU A 52 2.12 10.61 14.90
CA LEU A 52 2.36 9.63 15.96
C LEU A 52 3.81 9.67 16.47
N TRP A 53 4.77 9.97 15.60
CA TRP A 53 6.18 10.06 15.99
C TRP A 53 6.43 11.24 16.95
N ARG A 54 5.67 12.32 16.84
CA ARG A 54 5.73 13.44 17.81
C ARG A 54 5.22 13.04 19.19
N GLN A 55 4.24 12.15 19.26
CA GLN A 55 3.63 11.66 20.52
C GLN A 55 4.29 10.38 21.06
N ARG A 56 5.35 9.89 20.40
CA ARG A 56 5.96 8.57 20.71
C ARG A 56 6.56 8.43 22.10
N ARG A 57 6.99 9.54 22.72
CA ARG A 57 7.64 9.54 24.04
C ARG A 57 6.66 9.15 25.16
N GLU A 58 5.38 9.45 24.98
CA GLU A 58 4.34 9.22 25.98
C GLU A 58 3.64 7.87 25.78
N THR A 59 3.63 7.37 24.54
CA THR A 59 2.81 6.22 24.13
C THR A 59 3.57 4.90 23.98
N GLY A 60 4.91 4.91 23.97
CA GLY A 60 5.69 3.68 23.77
C GLY A 60 5.50 3.00 22.40
N LEU A 61 4.87 3.66 21.43
CA LEU A 61 4.56 3.14 20.09
C LEU A 61 5.77 3.10 19.12
N SER A 62 6.98 3.37 19.62
CA SER A 62 8.17 3.54 18.78
C SER A 62 8.54 2.31 17.95
N GLY A 63 8.34 1.10 18.47
CA GLY A 63 8.59 -0.17 17.75
C GLY A 63 7.64 -0.34 16.55
N PRO A 64 6.31 -0.40 16.77
CA PRO A 64 5.33 -0.49 15.70
C PRO A 64 5.46 0.60 14.63
N LEU A 65 5.73 1.85 15.03
CA LEU A 65 5.96 2.96 14.09
C LEU A 65 7.15 2.69 13.15
N LYS A 66 8.26 2.18 13.68
CA LYS A 66 9.45 1.85 12.87
C LYS A 66 9.15 0.73 11.87
N TRP A 67 8.39 -0.28 12.28
CA TRP A 67 7.99 -1.38 11.39
C TRP A 67 7.12 -0.90 10.23
N VAL A 68 6.10 -0.09 10.51
CA VAL A 68 5.24 0.50 9.47
C VAL A 68 6.06 1.38 8.53
N ALA A 69 6.95 2.23 9.05
CA ALA A 69 7.81 3.07 8.23
C ALA A 69 8.75 2.26 7.32
N ALA A 70 9.39 1.22 7.86
CA ALA A 70 10.29 0.35 7.10
C ALA A 70 9.54 -0.42 6.00
N ALA A 71 8.39 -1.00 6.33
CA ALA A 71 7.55 -1.71 5.37
C ALA A 71 7.05 -0.78 4.26
N LEU A 72 6.66 0.46 4.58
CA LEU A 72 6.24 1.46 3.60
C LEU A 72 7.37 1.84 2.63
N VAL A 73 8.58 2.09 3.15
CA VAL A 73 9.75 2.39 2.31
C VAL A 73 10.04 1.23 1.36
N LEU A 74 10.05 -0.01 1.88
CA LEU A 74 10.31 -1.19 1.06
C LEU A 74 9.20 -1.42 0.02
N GLN A 75 7.93 -1.19 0.38
CA GLN A 75 6.80 -1.26 -0.53
C GLN A 75 6.95 -0.31 -1.71
N VAL A 76 7.33 0.94 -1.43
CA VAL A 76 7.58 1.97 -2.45
C VAL A 76 8.75 1.56 -3.34
N CYS A 77 9.88 1.16 -2.76
CA CYS A 77 11.04 0.69 -3.54
C CYS A 77 10.69 -0.47 -4.48
N LEU A 78 9.97 -1.48 -4.01
CA LEU A 78 9.51 -2.60 -4.83
C LEU A 78 8.51 -2.15 -5.91
N GLY A 79 7.64 -1.18 -5.59
CA GLY A 79 6.71 -0.58 -6.56
C GLY A 79 7.44 0.16 -7.69
N LEU A 80 8.46 0.95 -7.36
CA LEU A 80 9.32 1.59 -8.36
C LEU A 80 10.10 0.54 -9.17
N ALA A 81 10.64 -0.50 -8.53
CA ALA A 81 11.35 -1.58 -9.21
C ALA A 81 10.45 -2.31 -10.22
N ASN A 82 9.17 -2.53 -9.91
CA ASN A 82 8.20 -3.09 -10.87
C ASN A 82 8.02 -2.20 -12.11
N VAL A 83 8.08 -0.88 -11.97
CA VAL A 83 7.99 0.05 -13.11
C VAL A 83 9.29 0.04 -13.93
N LEU A 84 10.45 0.14 -13.27
CA LEU A 84 11.75 0.23 -13.93
C LEU A 84 12.16 -1.08 -14.63
N LEU A 85 11.81 -2.22 -14.06
CA LEU A 85 12.20 -3.55 -14.55
C LEU A 85 11.13 -4.22 -15.42
N HIS A 86 10.06 -3.50 -15.80
CA HIS A 86 8.96 -4.03 -16.62
C HIS A 86 8.25 -5.26 -16.00
N ILE A 87 7.87 -5.14 -14.72
CA ILE A 87 7.07 -6.13 -13.97
C ILE A 87 7.68 -7.55 -13.98
N PRO A 88 8.93 -7.73 -13.50
CA PRO A 88 9.47 -9.07 -13.31
C PRO A 88 8.69 -9.79 -12.21
N LEU A 89 8.30 -11.04 -12.48
CA LEU A 89 7.37 -11.80 -11.62
C LEU A 89 7.83 -11.84 -10.15
N THR A 90 9.12 -12.01 -9.90
CA THR A 90 9.68 -12.09 -8.55
C THR A 90 9.49 -10.80 -7.75
N ILE A 91 9.67 -9.63 -8.38
CA ILE A 91 9.48 -8.32 -7.75
C ILE A 91 7.99 -8.02 -7.58
N ALA A 92 7.15 -8.43 -8.53
CA ALA A 92 5.70 -8.28 -8.42
C ALA A 92 5.16 -9.09 -7.22
N VAL A 93 5.60 -10.34 -7.06
CA VAL A 93 5.24 -11.19 -5.91
C VAL A 93 5.78 -10.60 -4.61
N ALA A 94 7.04 -10.16 -4.59
CA ALA A 94 7.63 -9.53 -3.40
C ALA A 94 6.88 -8.25 -2.98
N HIS A 95 6.48 -7.41 -3.95
CA HIS A 95 5.70 -6.20 -3.70
C HIS A 95 4.32 -6.52 -3.09
N ASN A 96 3.65 -7.58 -3.54
CA ASN A 96 2.38 -8.01 -2.96
C ASN A 96 2.54 -8.56 -1.55
N ALA A 97 3.55 -9.41 -1.32
CA ALA A 97 3.85 -9.95 0.01
C ALA A 97 4.20 -8.82 1.00
N MET A 98 5.00 -7.85 0.55
CA MET A 98 5.34 -6.67 1.36
C MET A 98 4.13 -5.78 1.64
N GLY A 99 3.18 -5.68 0.70
CA GLY A 99 1.91 -4.98 0.89
C GLY A 99 1.06 -5.62 1.99
N ALA A 100 0.99 -6.96 2.00
CA ALA A 100 0.34 -7.70 3.07
C ALA A 100 1.05 -7.51 4.42
N LEU A 101 2.38 -7.50 4.44
CA LEU A 101 3.15 -7.23 5.66
C LEU A 101 2.93 -5.81 6.20
N LEU A 102 2.86 -4.82 5.31
CA LEU A 102 2.53 -3.44 5.68
C LEU A 102 1.14 -3.38 6.31
N LEU A 103 0.14 -4.05 5.73
CA LEU A 103 -1.22 -4.11 6.28
C LEU A 103 -1.22 -4.70 7.70
N VAL A 104 -0.56 -5.85 7.91
CA VAL A 104 -0.43 -6.47 9.24
C VAL A 104 0.28 -5.53 10.22
N SER A 105 1.34 -4.85 9.80
CA SER A 105 2.07 -3.89 10.63
C SER A 105 1.18 -2.72 11.07
N VAL A 106 0.31 -2.24 10.19
CA VAL A 106 -0.66 -1.17 10.48
C VAL A 106 -1.73 -1.65 11.43
N VAL A 107 -2.28 -2.85 11.22
CA VAL A 107 -3.25 -3.45 12.15
C VAL A 107 -2.64 -3.62 13.55
N HIS A 108 -1.40 -4.09 13.62
CA HIS A 108 -0.67 -4.21 14.88
C HIS A 108 -0.42 -2.84 15.54
N LEU A 109 -0.08 -1.80 14.76
CA LEU A 109 0.05 -0.43 15.26
C LEU A 109 -1.27 0.08 15.86
N ILE A 110 -2.39 -0.12 15.16
CA ILE A 110 -3.73 0.25 15.64
C ILE A 110 -4.05 -0.49 16.94
N TRP A 111 -3.84 -1.81 16.97
CA TRP A 111 -4.07 -2.61 18.17
C TRP A 111 -3.25 -2.13 19.37
N ARG A 112 -1.96 -1.81 19.17
CA ARG A 112 -1.10 -1.25 20.21
C ARG A 112 -1.54 0.14 20.66
N HIS A 113 -2.00 0.97 19.73
CA HIS A 113 -2.54 2.30 20.05
C HIS A 113 -3.81 2.21 20.91
N HIS A 114 -4.71 1.27 20.61
CA HIS A 114 -5.93 1.05 21.40
C HIS A 114 -5.69 0.51 22.81
N GLN A 115 -4.50 -0.05 23.09
CA GLN A 115 -4.13 -0.49 24.44
C GLN A 115 -3.57 0.63 25.32
N LEU A 116 -3.39 1.84 24.77
CA LEU A 116 -2.92 2.96 25.55
C LEU A 116 -4.02 3.37 26.55
N PRO A 117 -3.69 3.52 27.84
CA PRO A 117 -4.64 4.03 28.81
C PRO A 117 -5.16 5.40 28.37
N GLU A 118 -6.48 5.60 28.40
CA GLU A 118 -7.08 6.92 28.21
C GLU A 118 -6.43 7.91 29.19
N PRO A 119 -6.07 9.14 28.74
CA PRO A 119 -5.53 10.14 29.65
C PRO A 119 -6.54 10.38 30.77
N ARG A 120 -6.15 10.12 32.02
CA ARG A 120 -7.00 10.46 33.17
C ARG A 120 -7.26 11.95 33.12
N ALA A 121 -8.50 12.35 32.81
CA ALA A 121 -8.93 13.73 32.93
C ALA A 121 -8.72 14.15 34.39
N SER A 122 -7.76 15.04 34.62
CA SER A 122 -7.52 15.72 35.90
C SER A 122 -8.16 17.09 35.86
#